data_AF-U1PTG9-F1
#
_entry.id   AF-U1PTG9-F1
#
_cell.length_a   1.000
_cell.length_b   1.000
_cell.length_c   1.000
_cell.angle_alpha   90.00
_cell.angle_beta   90.00
_cell.angle_gamma   90.00
#
_symmetry.space_group_name_H-M   'P 1'
#
loop_
_entity.id
_entity.type
_entity.pdbx_description
1 polymer ?
#
loop_
_entity_poly.entity_id
_entity_poly.type
_entity_poly.pdbx_seq_one_letter_code
_entity_poly.pdbx_strand_id
1 'polypeptide(L)' 'MLSLGFSCGGERCIANDIVVVEQSVYDEFTEHVLESARKQTVGNGMDETETTDIGAVIASEHESRV' A
#
# COMPACT_ATOMS: atom_id res chain seq x y z
N MET A 1 -5.18 1.39 -8.09
CA MET A 1 -3.71 1.30 -8.19
C MET A 1 -3.07 1.03 -6.85
N LEU A 2 -3.32 1.84 -5.81
CA LEU A 2 -2.86 1.56 -4.44
C LEU A 2 -3.21 0.15 -3.96
N SER A 3 -4.41 -0.34 -4.28
CA SER A 3 -4.83 -1.70 -3.95
C SER A 3 -3.88 -2.79 -4.47
N LEU A 4 -3.24 -2.59 -5.62
CA LEU A 4 -2.29 -3.57 -6.17
C LEU A 4 -0.95 -3.53 -5.45
N GLY A 5 -0.55 -2.41 -4.86
CA GLY A 5 0.71 -2.28 -4.13
C GLY A 5 0.59 -2.59 -2.62
N PHE A 6 -0.52 -2.24 -1.99
CA PHE A 6 -0.66 -2.25 -0.53
C PHE A 6 -1.66 -3.28 0.02
N SER A 7 -2.47 -3.92 -0.83
CA SER A 7 -3.38 -4.98 -0.35
C SER A 7 -2.58 -6.14 0.25
N CYS A 8 -3.05 -6.67 1.39
CA CYS A 8 -2.35 -7.70 2.14
C CYS A 8 -0.93 -7.28 2.57
N GLY A 9 -0.73 -5.99 2.91
CA GLY A 9 0.59 -5.47 3.28
C GLY A 9 1.60 -5.45 2.13
N GLY A 10 1.14 -5.58 0.88
CA GLY A 10 2.01 -5.76 -0.29
C GLY A 10 2.55 -7.19 -0.45
N GLU A 11 2.13 -8.14 0.39
CA GLU A 11 2.62 -9.52 0.41
C GLU A 11 1.88 -10.42 -0.60
N ARG A 12 1.56 -9.88 -1.79
CA ARG A 12 1.04 -10.64 -2.93
C ARG A 12 2.15 -10.81 -3.96
N CYS A 13 2.28 -12.00 -4.55
CA CYS A 13 3.26 -12.25 -5.62
C CYS A 13 3.06 -11.39 -6.89
N ILE A 14 1.89 -10.78 -7.03
CA ILE A 14 1.51 -9.87 -8.11
C ILE A 14 1.38 -8.43 -7.61
N ALA A 15 1.92 -8.13 -6.42
CA ALA A 15 1.95 -6.78 -5.92
C ALA A 15 2.77 -5.90 -6.87
N ASN A 16 2.30 -4.67 -7.06
CA ASN A 16 2.94 -3.78 -8.01
C ASN A 16 4.05 -2.97 -7.34
N ASP A 17 5.28 -3.50 -7.35
CA ASP A 17 6.46 -2.84 -6.78
C ASP A 17 6.96 -1.66 -7.61
N ILE A 18 6.79 -1.73 -8.94
CA ILE A 18 7.34 -0.73 -9.87
C ILE A 18 6.22 -0.15 -10.72
N VAL A 19 6.05 1.17 -10.62
CA VAL A 19 5.14 1.94 -11.45
C VAL A 19 5.93 2.72 -12.48
N VAL A 20 5.57 2.58 -13.75
CA VAL A 20 6.12 3.37 -14.85
C VAL A 20 5.00 4.23 -15.43
N VAL A 21 5.23 5.54 -15.44
CA VAL A 21 4.30 6.55 -15.99
C VAL A 21 5.02 7.41 -17.00
N GLU A 22 4.26 8.07 -17.87
CA GLU A 22 4.81 8.99 -18.87
C GLU A 22 5.31 10.28 -18.19
N GLN A 23 6.37 10.87 -18.73
CA GLN A 23 7.09 11.98 -18.09
C GLN A 23 6.20 13.20 -17.85
N SER A 24 5.29 13.53 -18.77
CA SER A 24 4.41 14.71 -18.66
C SER A 24 3.40 14.62 -17.51
N VAL A 25 3.15 13.42 -16.97
CA VAL A 25 2.19 13.20 -15.87
C VAL A 25 2.84 12.76 -14.55
N TYR A 26 4.17 12.68 -14.50
CA TYR A 26 4.88 12.10 -13.34
C TYR A 26 4.54 12.81 -12.01
N ASP A 27 4.57 14.14 -12.00
CA ASP A 27 4.37 14.92 -10.77
C ASP A 27 2.92 14.82 -10.28
N GLU A 28 1.95 15.00 -11.17
CA GLU A 28 0.52 14.86 -10.87
C GLU A 28 0.19 13.45 -10.37
N PHE A 29 0.68 12.44 -11.07
CA PHE A 29 0.48 11.04 -10.69
C PHE A 29 1.05 10.76 -9.30
N THR A 30 2.29 11.21 -9.03
CA THR A 30 2.96 11.00 -7.75
C THR A 30 2.19 11.66 -6.62
N GLU A 31 1.71 12.89 -6.79
CA GLU A 31 0.92 13.58 -5.76
C GLU A 31 -0.37 12.83 -5.45
N HIS A 32 -1.10 12.34 -6.47
CA HIS A 32 -2.31 11.55 -6.25
C HIS A 32 -2.05 10.22 -5.53
N VAL A 33 -0.94 9.55 -5.85
CA VAL A 33 -0.54 8.33 -5.13
C VAL A 33 -0.22 8.64 -3.68
N LEU A 34 0.54 9.71 -3.41
CA LEU A 34 0.90 10.12 -2.04
C LEU A 34 -0.34 10.52 -1.24
N GLU A 35 -1.24 11.32 -1.81
CA GLU A 35 -2.49 11.72 -1.16
C GLU A 35 -3.33 10.50 -0.79
N SER A 36 -3.46 9.54 -1.71
CA SER A 36 -4.20 8.30 -1.47
C SER A 36 -3.53 7.43 -0.40
N ALA A 37 -2.20 7.31 -0.43
CA ALA A 37 -1.46 6.50 0.54
C ALA A 37 -1.58 7.06 1.96
N ARG A 38 -1.51 8.38 2.12
CA ARG A 38 -1.67 9.05 3.42
C ARG A 38 -3.05 8.87 4.05
N LYS A 39 -4.07 8.56 3.26
CA LYS A 39 -5.44 8.31 3.74
C LYS A 39 -5.66 6.88 4.22
N GLN A 40 -4.72 5.96 3.94
CA GLN A 40 -4.86 4.56 4.35
C GLN A 40 -4.64 4.40 5.86
N THR A 41 -5.48 3.58 6.48
CA THR A 41 -5.38 3.25 7.90
C THR A 41 -4.70 1.89 8.07
N VAL A 42 -3.56 1.88 8.77
CA VAL A 42 -2.89 0.65 9.19
C VAL A 42 -3.47 0.22 10.53
N GLY A 43 -3.90 -1.03 10.66
CA GLY A 43 -4.62 -1.47 11.84
C GLY A 43 -4.80 -2.97 11.97
N ASN A 44 -5.61 -3.36 12.96
CA ASN A 44 -5.99 -4.74 13.18
C ASN A 44 -7.05 -5.16 12.15
N GLY A 45 -6.77 -6.21 11.36
CA GLY A 45 -7.72 -6.73 10.37
C GLY A 45 -8.96 -7.41 10.96
N MET A 46 -8.96 -7.69 12.27
CA MET A 46 -10.12 -8.20 13.01
C MET A 46 -10.95 -7.08 13.66
N ASP A 47 -10.60 -5.82 13.42
CA ASP A 47 -11.38 -4.68 13.90
C ASP A 47 -12.71 -4.58 13.13
N GLU A 48 -13.83 -4.71 13.84
CA GLU A 48 -15.19 -4.67 13.28
C GLU A 48 -15.63 -3.25 12.88
N THR A 49 -14.84 -2.21 13.21
CA THR A 49 -15.15 -0.83 12.85
C THR A 49 -14.95 -0.52 11.35
N GLU A 50 -14.49 -1.50 10.55
CA GLU A 50 -14.19 -1.41 9.12
C GLU A 50 -13.30 -0.21 8.74
N THR A 51 -12.44 0.22 9.66
CA THR A 51 -11.52 1.35 9.41
C THR A 51 -10.16 0.90 8.88
N THR A 52 -9.80 -0.38 9.02
CA THR A 52 -8.47 -0.88 8.63
C THR A 52 -8.39 -1.14 7.12
N ASP A 53 -7.54 -0.38 6.44
CA ASP A 53 -7.24 -0.60 5.01
C ASP A 53 -6.07 -1.59 4.82
N ILE A 54 -5.06 -1.52 5.69
CA ILE A 54 -3.81 -2.29 5.60
C ILE A 54 -3.58 -3.03 6.92
N GLY A 55 -3.47 -4.36 6.85
CA GLY A 55 -3.12 -5.20 7.99
C GLY A 55 -1.61 -5.27 8.26
N ALA A 56 -1.23 -5.98 9.31
CA ALA A 56 0.16 -6.27 9.61
C ALA A 56 0.82 -7.17 8.55
N VAL A 57 2.14 -7.04 8.40
CA VAL A 57 2.97 -8.01 7.67
C VAL A 57 3.08 -9.33 8.42
N ILE A 58 3.43 -10.41 7.73
CA ILE A 58 3.25 -11.78 8.22
C ILE A 58 4.07 -12.12 9.48
N ALA A 59 5.29 -11.60 9.60
CA ALA A 59 6.22 -11.93 10.68
C ALA A 59 7.23 -10.81 10.92
N SER A 60 7.73 -10.69 12.15
CA SER A 60 8.75 -9.72 12.54
C SER A 60 10.06 -9.85 11.76
N GLU A 61 10.44 -11.07 11.37
CA GLU A 61 11.61 -11.28 10.50
C GLU A 61 11.38 -10.66 9.11
N HIS A 62 10.16 -10.76 8.56
CA HIS A 62 9.83 -10.11 7.29
C HIS A 62 9.83 -8.59 7.44
N GLU A 63 9.22 -8.06 8.50
CA GLU A 63 9.23 -6.63 8.83
C GLU A 63 10.65 -6.06 8.89
N SER A 64 11.60 -6.79 9.47
CA SER A 64 13.00 -6.34 9.58
C SER A 64 13.75 -6.22 8.25
N ARG A 65 13.20 -6.81 7.17
CA ARG A 65 13.82 -6.82 5.84
C ARG A 65 13.31 -5.72 4.91
N VAL A 66 12.18 -5.09 5.24
CA VAL A 66 11.46 -4.12 4.38
C VAL A 66 11.59 -2.69 4.88
#